data_AF-A0A9R0X3U8-F1
#
_entry.id   AF-A0A9R0X3U8-F1
#
_cell.length_a   1.000
_cell.length_b   1.000
_cell.length_c   1.000
_cell.angle_alpha   90.00
_cell.angle_beta   90.00
_cell.angle_gamma   90.00
#
_symmetry.space_group_name_H-M   'P 1'
#
loop_
_entity.id
_entity.type
_entity.pdbx_description
1 polymer ?
#
loop_
_entity_poly.entity_id
_entity_poly.type
_entity_poly.pdbx_seq_one_letter_code
_entity_poly.pdbx_strand_id
1 'polypeptide(L)'
;MISSLLVYLKFFPTAEESIEYYNQKRCVDGKGLILPSQIRYVKYFERILTYFNGENQPPRRCMLRGFRLHRCPYWIRPSITVSNHNGVLFSTKKHPRTKELMPEDFWFSAPKKGIMVFALPGEPGLAEVAGDFKIQFHDRQGNFYCWLNTTMMENRVTLNPTDFDDFDKVTDASLLILTR
;
A
#
# COMPACT_ATOMS: atom_id res chain seq x y z
N MET A 1 -7.25 -13.00 -9.96
CA MET A 1 -7.86 -13.19 -11.30
C MET A 1 -9.19 -13.89 -11.25
N ILE A 2 -9.30 -15.11 -10.69
CA ILE A 2 -10.58 -15.86 -10.69
C ILE A 2 -11.71 -15.08 -9.99
N SER A 3 -11.48 -14.53 -8.80
CA SER A 3 -12.51 -13.73 -8.11
C SER A 3 -12.98 -12.53 -8.95
N SER A 4 -12.05 -11.79 -9.57
CA SER A 4 -12.42 -10.70 -10.50
C SER A 4 -13.29 -11.20 -11.66
N LEU A 5 -12.96 -12.34 -12.26
CA LEU A 5 -13.76 -12.94 -13.34
C LEU A 5 -15.18 -13.27 -12.85
N LEU A 6 -15.32 -13.86 -11.66
CA LEU A 6 -16.62 -14.22 -11.11
C LEU A 6 -17.50 -12.99 -10.81
N VAL A 7 -16.90 -11.89 -10.35
CA VAL A 7 -17.59 -10.60 -10.21
C VAL A 7 -18.01 -10.06 -11.59
N TYR A 8 -17.11 -10.07 -12.57
CA TYR A 8 -17.40 -9.61 -13.93
C TYR A 8 -18.57 -10.36 -14.59
N LEU A 9 -18.59 -11.69 -14.43
CA LEU A 9 -19.65 -12.55 -14.95
C LEU A 9 -20.95 -12.50 -14.11
N LYS A 10 -21.00 -11.65 -13.07
CA LYS A 10 -22.16 -11.45 -12.19
C LYS A 10 -22.58 -12.72 -11.42
N PHE A 11 -21.66 -13.66 -11.20
CA PHE A 11 -21.91 -14.80 -10.30
C PHE A 11 -21.97 -14.35 -8.83
N PHE A 12 -21.27 -13.28 -8.49
CA PHE A 12 -21.33 -12.64 -7.17
C PHE A 12 -21.50 -11.13 -7.32
N PRO A 13 -22.35 -10.51 -6.50
CA PRO A 13 -22.57 -9.07 -6.50
C PRO A 13 -21.38 -8.28 -5.96
N THR A 14 -20.54 -8.89 -5.11
CA THR A 14 -19.42 -8.21 -4.45
C THR A 14 -18.09 -8.94 -4.57
N ALA A 15 -16.99 -8.19 -4.47
CA ALA A 15 -15.65 -8.76 -4.39
C ALA A 15 -15.49 -9.69 -3.18
N GLU A 16 -16.10 -9.33 -2.05
CA GLU A 16 -15.99 -10.08 -0.79
C GLU A 16 -16.60 -11.48 -0.91
N GLU A 17 -17.84 -11.57 -1.40
CA GLU A 17 -18.51 -12.86 -1.62
C GLU A 17 -17.75 -13.73 -2.63
N SER A 18 -17.21 -13.12 -3.69
CA SER A 18 -16.44 -13.84 -4.69
C SER A 18 -15.11 -14.40 -4.14
N ILE A 19 -14.44 -13.65 -3.28
CA ILE A 19 -13.20 -14.07 -2.62
C ILE A 19 -13.50 -15.19 -1.62
N GLU A 20 -14.54 -15.05 -0.82
CA GLU A 20 -14.96 -16.07 0.14
C GLU A 20 -15.27 -17.39 -0.56
N TYR A 21 -16.10 -17.34 -1.63
CA TYR A 21 -16.41 -18.52 -2.43
C TYR A 21 -15.14 -19.16 -3.03
N TYR A 22 -14.25 -18.35 -3.62
CA TYR A 22 -12.99 -18.83 -4.18
C TYR A 22 -12.16 -19.54 -3.11
N ASN A 23 -12.03 -18.96 -1.93
CA ASN A 23 -11.24 -19.50 -0.83
C ASN A 23 -11.76 -20.85 -0.34
N GLN A 24 -13.09 -20.96 -0.13
CA GLN A 24 -13.74 -22.20 0.28
C GLN A 24 -13.59 -23.31 -0.76
N LYS A 25 -13.63 -22.98 -2.06
CA LYS A 25 -13.50 -23.97 -3.13
C LYS A 25 -12.04 -24.36 -3.42
N ARG A 26 -11.10 -23.43 -3.25
CA ARG A 26 -9.70 -23.64 -3.66
C ARG A 26 -8.86 -24.33 -2.60
N CYS A 27 -9.08 -24.01 -1.32
CA CYS A 27 -8.24 -24.45 -0.20
C CYS A 27 -9.10 -25.01 0.94
N VAL A 28 -8.69 -26.16 1.50
CA VAL A 28 -9.40 -26.81 2.61
C VAL A 28 -9.48 -25.93 3.86
N ASP A 29 -8.44 -25.13 4.10
CA ASP A 29 -8.36 -24.20 5.24
C ASP A 29 -8.98 -22.83 4.95
N GLY A 30 -9.57 -22.62 3.76
CA GLY A 30 -10.15 -21.34 3.34
C GLY A 30 -9.12 -20.23 3.12
N LYS A 31 -7.82 -20.54 2.97
CA LYS A 31 -6.75 -19.55 2.81
C LYS A 31 -6.17 -19.52 1.39
N GLY A 32 -7.03 -19.28 0.40
CA GLY A 32 -6.61 -19.14 -1.00
C GLY A 32 -6.01 -17.77 -1.31
N LEU A 33 -6.87 -16.75 -1.36
CA LEU A 33 -6.55 -15.35 -1.57
C LEU A 33 -6.50 -14.65 -0.21
N ILE A 34 -5.30 -14.46 0.32
CA ILE A 34 -5.07 -13.89 1.66
C ILE A 34 -4.22 -12.63 1.67
N LEU A 35 -3.48 -12.35 0.60
CA LEU A 35 -2.61 -11.16 0.55
C LEU A 35 -3.47 -9.90 0.43
N PRO A 36 -3.35 -8.93 1.38
CA PRO A 36 -4.15 -7.72 1.39
C PRO A 36 -4.13 -6.93 0.07
N SER A 37 -2.99 -6.80 -0.59
CA SER A 37 -2.94 -6.13 -1.90
C SER A 37 -3.70 -6.89 -2.98
N GLN A 38 -3.66 -8.22 -2.99
CA GLN A 38 -4.43 -8.97 -3.98
C GLN A 38 -5.94 -8.80 -3.74
N ILE A 39 -6.38 -8.85 -2.48
CA ILE A 39 -7.77 -8.59 -2.08
C ILE A 39 -8.19 -7.17 -2.49
N ARG A 40 -7.33 -6.16 -2.22
CA ARG A 40 -7.55 -4.76 -2.60
C ARG A 40 -7.77 -4.61 -4.11
N TYR A 41 -7.01 -5.32 -4.94
CA TYR A 41 -7.16 -5.23 -6.40
C TYR A 41 -8.46 -5.88 -6.91
N VAL A 42 -9.00 -6.91 -6.24
CA VAL A 42 -10.35 -7.41 -6.56
C VAL A 42 -11.41 -6.36 -6.21
N LYS A 43 -11.27 -5.68 -5.07
CA LYS A 43 -12.17 -4.56 -4.68
C LYS A 43 -12.04 -3.36 -5.61
N TYR A 44 -10.83 -3.06 -6.10
CA TYR A 44 -10.64 -2.04 -7.14
C TYR A 44 -11.36 -2.42 -8.44
N PHE A 45 -11.30 -3.70 -8.83
CA PHE A 45 -11.99 -4.18 -10.02
C PHE A 45 -13.52 -4.11 -9.89
N GLU A 46 -14.07 -4.50 -8.74
CA GLU A 46 -15.49 -4.27 -8.42
C GLU A 46 -15.86 -2.78 -8.57
N ARG A 47 -15.04 -1.87 -8.01
CA ARG A 47 -15.25 -0.43 -8.15
C ARG A 47 -15.24 0.03 -9.62
N ILE A 48 -14.39 -0.54 -10.46
CA ILE A 48 -14.37 -0.28 -11.91
C ILE A 48 -15.70 -0.68 -12.56
N LEU A 49 -16.23 -1.86 -12.25
CA LEU A 49 -17.50 -2.31 -12.80
C LEU A 49 -18.67 -1.46 -12.31
N THR A 50 -18.70 -1.12 -11.02
CA THR A 50 -19.83 -0.42 -10.39
C THR A 50 -19.89 1.06 -10.75
N TYR A 51 -18.76 1.76 -10.70
CA TYR A 51 -18.74 3.22 -10.79
C TYR A 51 -18.20 3.75 -12.12
N PHE A 52 -17.52 2.90 -12.89
CA PHE A 52 -16.84 3.29 -14.12
C PHE A 52 -17.31 2.46 -15.32
N ASN A 53 -18.46 1.77 -15.22
CA ASN A 53 -19.02 0.94 -16.29
C ASN A 53 -18.04 -0.09 -16.89
N GLY A 54 -17.07 -0.56 -16.10
CA GLY A 54 -16.04 -1.48 -16.58
C GLY A 54 -14.86 -0.80 -17.30
N GLU A 55 -14.86 0.52 -17.43
CA GLU A 55 -13.80 1.27 -18.10
C GLU A 55 -12.67 1.65 -17.15
N ASN A 56 -11.44 1.39 -17.61
CA ASN A 56 -10.24 1.78 -16.88
C ASN A 56 -10.09 3.30 -16.87
N GLN A 57 -9.97 3.86 -15.67
CA GLN A 57 -9.74 5.28 -15.51
C GLN A 57 -8.28 5.64 -15.83
N PRO A 58 -8.03 6.81 -16.44
CA PRO A 58 -6.67 7.24 -16.75
C PRO A 58 -5.85 7.41 -15.46
N PRO A 59 -4.56 7.01 -15.45
CA PRO A 59 -3.69 7.17 -14.30
C PRO A 59 -3.63 8.63 -13.80
N ARG A 60 -3.87 8.82 -12.51
CA ARG A 60 -3.73 10.12 -11.85
C ARG A 60 -2.27 10.34 -11.44
N ARG A 61 -1.59 11.32 -12.03
CA ARG A 61 -0.23 11.70 -11.59
C ARG A 61 -0.30 12.30 -10.19
N CYS A 62 0.46 11.73 -9.26
CA CYS A 62 0.53 12.16 -7.86
C CYS A 62 1.98 12.27 -7.43
N MET A 63 2.27 13.22 -6.54
CA MET A 63 3.57 13.34 -5.89
C MET A 63 3.48 12.80 -4.47
N LEU A 64 4.21 11.73 -4.15
CA LEU A 64 4.32 11.25 -2.76
C LEU A 64 5.06 12.28 -1.91
N ARG A 65 4.47 12.65 -0.77
CA ARG A 65 5.02 13.67 0.13
C ARG A 65 5.63 13.10 1.38
N GLY A 66 5.14 11.96 1.83
CA GLY A 66 5.60 11.38 3.07
C GLY A 66 4.74 10.25 3.57
N PHE A 67 5.21 9.67 4.66
CA PHE A 67 4.58 8.60 5.40
C PHE A 67 4.46 9.02 6.85
N ARG A 68 3.37 8.61 7.49
CA ARG A 68 3.13 8.83 8.91
C ARG A 68 2.81 7.51 9.57
N LEU A 69 3.58 7.12 10.57
CA LEU A 69 3.28 5.97 11.40
C LEU A 69 2.51 6.44 12.64
N HIS A 70 1.32 5.90 12.83
CA HIS A 70 0.39 6.23 13.91
C HIS A 70 0.33 5.09 14.91
N ARG A 71 0.41 5.41 16.21
CA ARG A 71 0.40 4.42 17.32
C ARG A 71 1.47 3.34 17.13
N CYS A 72 2.55 3.69 16.44
CA CYS A 72 3.60 2.77 16.09
C CYS A 72 4.66 2.76 17.18
N PRO A 73 5.12 1.59 17.65
CA PRO A 73 6.21 1.50 18.60
C PRO A 73 7.44 2.29 18.17
N TYR A 74 8.22 2.76 19.16
CA TYR A 74 9.35 3.64 18.88
C TYR A 74 10.48 2.95 18.09
N TRP A 75 10.54 1.62 18.14
CA TRP A 75 11.57 0.83 17.46
C TRP A 75 11.26 0.55 15.98
N ILE A 76 10.01 0.71 15.52
CA ILE A 76 9.65 0.46 14.11
C ILE A 76 10.03 1.68 13.28
N ARG A 77 11.20 1.62 12.65
CA ARG A 77 11.76 2.68 11.81
C ARG A 77 12.25 2.05 10.51
N PRO A 78 11.33 1.71 9.59
CA PRO A 78 11.71 1.00 8.39
C PRO A 78 12.41 1.95 7.41
N SER A 79 13.36 1.39 6.65
CA SER A 79 13.76 1.99 5.37
C SER A 79 12.63 1.82 4.35
N ILE A 80 12.55 2.72 3.36
CA ILE A 80 11.44 2.73 2.41
C ILE A 80 11.97 2.63 0.99
N THR A 81 11.30 1.83 0.17
CA THR A 81 11.46 1.81 -1.29
C THR A 81 10.09 2.03 -1.93
N VAL A 82 10.02 2.97 -2.88
CA VAL A 82 8.86 3.19 -3.74
C VAL A 82 9.24 2.75 -5.15
N SER A 83 8.40 1.94 -5.78
CA SER A 83 8.62 1.44 -7.13
C SER A 83 7.31 1.33 -7.91
N ASN A 84 7.39 1.34 -9.23
CA ASN A 84 6.30 0.93 -10.12
C ASN A 84 6.77 -0.22 -11.02
N HIS A 85 5.99 -0.56 -12.05
CA HIS A 85 6.36 -1.61 -13.02
C HIS A 85 7.65 -1.31 -13.80
N ASN A 86 8.06 -0.05 -13.90
CA ASN A 86 9.25 0.36 -14.63
C ASN A 86 10.51 0.41 -13.76
N GLY A 87 10.38 0.24 -12.44
CA GLY A 87 11.52 0.17 -11.52
C GLY A 87 11.36 1.02 -10.26
N VAL A 88 12.48 1.27 -9.60
CA VAL A 88 12.55 2.02 -8.34
C VAL A 88 12.46 3.53 -8.61
N LEU A 89 11.48 4.18 -7.99
CA LEU A 89 11.25 5.63 -8.07
C LEU A 89 11.93 6.38 -6.93
N PHE A 90 12.05 5.74 -5.76
CA PHE A 90 12.73 6.28 -4.59
C PHE A 90 13.17 5.14 -3.67
N SER A 91 14.31 5.30 -3.01
CA SER A 91 14.72 4.41 -1.92
C SER A 91 15.56 5.15 -0.90
N THR A 92 15.20 5.06 0.38
CA THR A 92 15.97 5.69 1.47
C THR A 92 17.40 5.16 1.52
N LYS A 93 17.62 3.89 1.16
CA LYS A 93 18.94 3.23 1.13
C LYS A 93 19.85 3.69 -0.02
N LYS A 94 19.30 4.36 -1.05
CA LYS A 94 20.05 4.76 -2.25
C LYS A 94 20.11 6.28 -2.44
N HIS A 95 19.14 7.01 -1.92
CA HIS A 95 19.00 8.44 -2.17
C HIS A 95 20.09 9.25 -1.44
N PRO A 96 20.78 10.21 -2.08
CA PRO A 96 21.91 10.93 -1.48
C PRO A 96 21.64 11.57 -0.11
N ARG A 97 20.42 12.08 0.10
CA ARG A 97 20.02 12.71 1.36
C ARG A 97 19.72 11.75 2.52
N THR A 98 19.55 10.47 2.25
CA THR A 98 19.12 9.49 3.27
C THR A 98 20.04 8.26 3.33
N LYS A 99 20.87 8.01 2.32
CA LYS A 99 21.70 6.80 2.21
C LYS A 99 22.75 6.66 3.32
N GLU A 100 23.23 7.78 3.85
CA GLU A 100 24.21 7.81 4.95
C GLU A 100 23.53 7.93 6.33
N LEU A 101 22.20 8.00 6.37
CA LEU A 101 21.43 8.15 7.60
C LEU A 101 20.90 6.80 8.07
N MET A 102 20.85 6.60 9.38
CA MET A 102 20.10 5.48 9.93
C MET A 102 18.60 5.77 9.83
N PRO A 103 17.73 4.75 9.76
CA PRO A 103 16.29 4.98 9.74
C PRO A 103 15.78 5.86 10.86
N GLU A 104 16.33 5.69 12.06
CA GLU A 104 16.03 6.48 13.22
C GLU A 104 16.27 8.00 13.01
N ASP A 105 17.17 8.39 12.11
CA ASP A 105 17.54 9.79 11.86
C ASP A 105 16.60 10.49 10.87
N PHE A 106 16.02 9.76 9.91
CA PHE A 106 15.11 10.34 8.92
C PHE A 106 13.62 10.24 9.30
N TRP A 107 13.29 9.50 10.36
CA TRP A 107 11.95 9.47 10.95
C TRP A 107 11.87 10.44 12.15
N PHE A 108 11.08 11.50 12.03
CA PHE A 108 10.93 12.51 13.09
C PHE A 108 9.61 12.36 13.85
N SER A 109 9.64 12.63 15.15
CA SER A 109 8.42 12.66 15.98
C SER A 109 7.59 13.89 15.64
N ALA A 110 6.29 13.71 15.39
CA ALA A 110 5.38 14.83 15.27
C ALA A 110 5.06 15.42 16.67
N PRO A 111 4.63 16.70 16.74
CA PRO A 111 4.19 17.30 18.01
C PRO A 111 3.07 16.51 18.71
N LYS A 112 2.21 15.84 17.93
CA LYS A 112 1.20 14.93 18.46
C LYS A 112 1.86 13.59 18.85
N LYS A 113 1.77 13.26 20.14
CA LYS A 113 2.33 12.04 20.74
C LYS A 113 1.94 10.79 19.95
N GLY A 114 2.92 9.90 19.73
CA GLY A 114 2.72 8.59 19.09
C GLY A 114 2.61 8.64 17.56
N ILE A 115 3.04 9.74 16.92
CA ILE A 115 3.10 9.86 15.47
C ILE A 115 4.55 10.09 15.04
N MET A 116 5.02 9.24 14.13
CA MET A 116 6.31 9.40 13.46
C MET A 116 6.08 9.76 12.02
N VAL A 117 6.95 10.60 11.48
CA VAL A 117 6.79 11.16 10.14
C VAL A 117 8.09 10.98 9.38
N PHE A 118 7.95 10.56 8.13
CA PHE A 118 9.01 10.62 7.13
C PHE A 118 8.50 11.52 6.01
N ALA A 119 9.21 12.60 5.72
CA ALA A 119 8.95 13.44 4.56
C ALA A 119 9.87 13.02 3.43
N LEU A 120 9.33 12.81 2.23
CA LEU A 120 10.18 12.63 1.06
C LEU A 120 10.98 13.92 0.81
N PRO A 121 12.24 13.80 0.32
CA PRO A 121 12.98 14.96 -0.14
C PRO A 121 12.16 15.75 -1.17
N GLY A 122 12.12 17.08 -1.04
CA GLY A 122 11.28 17.97 -1.85
C GLY A 122 11.77 18.17 -3.30
N GLU A 123 12.37 17.16 -3.90
CA GLU A 123 12.96 17.22 -5.24
C GLU A 123 11.89 17.06 -6.32
N PRO A 124 11.89 17.88 -7.39
CA PRO A 124 10.94 17.74 -8.48
C PRO A 124 10.99 16.35 -9.12
N GLY A 125 9.85 15.70 -9.29
CA GLY A 125 9.73 14.38 -9.91
C GLY A 125 10.08 13.19 -9.00
N LEU A 126 10.64 13.42 -7.80
CA LEU A 126 11.05 12.34 -6.91
C LEU A 126 9.83 11.56 -6.39
N ALA A 127 9.79 10.25 -6.61
CA ALA A 127 8.64 9.41 -6.27
C ALA A 127 7.30 9.93 -6.84
N GLU A 128 7.34 10.49 -8.04
CA GLU A 128 6.12 10.71 -8.81
C GLU A 128 5.51 9.36 -9.20
N VAL A 129 4.23 9.16 -8.88
CA VAL A 129 3.50 7.91 -9.13
C VAL A 129 2.29 8.17 -10.00
N ALA A 130 2.01 7.25 -10.92
CA ALA A 130 0.81 7.25 -11.76
C ALA A 130 0.42 5.79 -12.04
N GLY A 131 -0.81 5.41 -11.69
CA GLY A 131 -1.29 4.04 -11.79
C GLY A 131 -0.79 3.20 -10.62
N ASP A 132 -0.38 1.96 -10.91
CA ASP A 132 0.07 1.00 -9.91
C ASP A 132 1.48 1.31 -9.40
N PHE A 133 1.60 1.32 -8.08
CA PHE A 133 2.89 1.46 -7.41
C PHE A 133 2.93 0.65 -6.12
N LYS A 134 4.14 0.28 -5.74
CA LYS A 134 4.46 -0.48 -4.53
C LYS A 134 5.22 0.42 -3.56
N ILE A 135 4.85 0.35 -2.30
CA ILE A 135 5.66 0.86 -1.19
C ILE A 135 6.14 -0.36 -0.40
N GLN A 136 7.46 -0.49 -0.27
CA GLN A 136 8.11 -1.55 0.48
C GLN A 136 8.83 -0.97 1.68
N PHE A 137 8.55 -1.53 2.85
CA PHE A 137 9.17 -1.20 4.12
C PHE A 137 10.18 -2.30 4.47
N HIS A 138 11.39 -1.88 4.81
CA HIS A 138 12.47 -2.75 5.24
C HIS A 138 12.72 -2.51 6.72
N ASP A 139 12.19 -3.38 7.56
CA ASP A 139 12.35 -3.34 9.02
C ASP A 139 13.24 -4.49 9.50
N ARG A 140 13.81 -4.35 10.71
CA ARG A 140 14.64 -5.39 11.32
C ARG A 140 13.85 -6.67 11.64
N GLN A 141 12.55 -6.55 11.89
CA GLN A 141 11.69 -7.68 12.24
C GLN A 141 11.09 -8.39 11.02
N GLY A 142 11.21 -7.79 9.83
CA GLY A 142 10.66 -8.35 8.60
C GLY A 142 10.34 -7.26 7.57
N ASN A 143 10.33 -7.64 6.30
CA ASN A 143 9.90 -6.74 5.25
C ASN A 143 8.40 -6.88 5.04
N PHE A 144 7.72 -5.77 4.81
CA PHE A 144 6.30 -5.75 4.47
C PHE A 144 6.04 -4.69 3.40
N TYR A 145 4.92 -4.79 2.71
CA TYR A 145 4.63 -3.88 1.60
C TYR A 145 3.14 -3.72 1.33
N CYS A 146 2.81 -2.75 0.49
CA CYS A 146 1.47 -2.62 -0.07
C CYS A 146 1.55 -2.15 -1.53
N TRP A 147 0.61 -2.62 -2.34
CA TRP A 147 0.35 -2.08 -3.68
C TRP A 147 -0.87 -1.17 -3.68
N LEU A 148 -0.75 -0.03 -4.33
CA LEU A 148 -1.81 0.96 -4.48
C LEU A 148 -1.91 1.39 -5.93
N ASN A 149 -3.08 1.91 -6.30
CA ASN A 149 -3.30 2.51 -7.60
C ASN A 149 -3.78 3.96 -7.40
N THR A 150 -3.15 4.91 -8.10
CA THR A 150 -3.45 6.33 -7.93
C THR A 150 -4.86 6.74 -8.35
N THR A 151 -5.55 5.94 -9.17
CA THR A 151 -6.94 6.19 -9.58
C THR A 151 -7.95 5.73 -8.52
N MET A 152 -7.57 4.75 -7.69
CA MET A 152 -8.45 4.13 -6.71
C MET A 152 -8.27 4.68 -5.29
N MET A 153 -7.31 5.57 -5.11
CA MET A 153 -6.95 6.14 -3.81
C MET A 153 -7.13 7.66 -3.77
N GLU A 154 -7.47 8.16 -2.58
CA GLU A 154 -7.51 9.59 -2.29
C GLU A 154 -6.10 10.18 -2.12
N ASN A 155 -6.01 11.50 -1.92
CA ASN A 155 -4.74 12.17 -1.63
C ASN A 155 -4.14 11.78 -0.27
N ARG A 156 -4.94 11.17 0.60
CA ARG A 156 -4.54 10.68 1.91
C ARG A 156 -5.09 9.28 2.08
N VAL A 157 -4.20 8.31 2.26
CA VAL A 157 -4.59 6.90 2.41
C VAL A 157 -4.12 6.42 3.78
N THR A 158 -5.05 5.96 4.61
CA THR A 158 -4.71 5.31 5.88
C THR A 158 -4.81 3.80 5.70
N LEU A 159 -3.72 3.10 5.98
CA LEU A 159 -3.60 1.65 5.95
C LEU A 159 -3.39 1.14 7.38
N ASN A 160 -4.15 0.13 7.76
CA ASN A 160 -4.02 -0.58 9.02
C ASN A 160 -2.99 -1.72 8.88
N PRO A 161 -2.55 -2.36 9.99
CA PRO A 161 -1.65 -3.53 9.93
C PRO A 161 -2.10 -4.60 8.94
N THR A 162 -3.40 -4.87 8.89
CA THR A 162 -4.02 -5.89 8.04
C THR A 162 -4.06 -5.53 6.56
N ASP A 163 -3.68 -4.30 6.20
CA ASP A 163 -3.60 -3.85 4.81
C ASP A 163 -2.21 -4.07 4.18
N PHE A 164 -1.24 -4.54 4.96
CA PHE A 164 0.10 -4.83 4.49
C PHE A 164 0.30 -6.31 4.17
N ASP A 165 0.87 -6.56 3.00
CA ASP A 165 1.39 -7.87 2.65
C ASP A 165 2.62 -8.17 3.50
N ASP A 166 2.71 -9.41 3.97
CA ASP A 166 3.81 -9.94 4.78
C ASP A 166 4.04 -9.21 6.13
N PHE A 167 3.04 -8.47 6.63
CA PHE A 167 3.12 -7.86 7.96
C PHE A 167 2.57 -8.81 9.03
N ASP A 168 3.43 -9.27 9.93
CA ASP A 168 3.02 -10.08 11.07
C ASP A 168 2.28 -9.23 12.11
N LYS A 169 1.10 -9.72 12.52
CA LYS A 169 0.02 -9.01 13.23
C LYS A 169 0.33 -8.56 14.66
N VAL A 170 1.59 -8.43 15.06
CA VAL A 170 2.00 -8.23 16.46
C VAL A 170 1.94 -6.76 16.90
N THR A 171 1.49 -5.82 16.06
CA THR A 171 1.40 -4.39 16.43
C THR A 171 0.20 -3.64 15.85
N ASP A 172 -0.43 -2.79 16.68
CA ASP A 172 -1.57 -1.90 16.33
C ASP A 172 -1.15 -0.63 15.54
N ALA A 173 -0.09 -0.72 14.74
CA ALA A 173 0.47 0.42 14.01
C ALA A 173 -0.29 0.71 12.70
N SER A 174 -0.72 1.95 12.48
CA SER A 174 -1.33 2.36 11.20
C SER A 174 -0.40 3.28 10.42
N LEU A 175 -0.42 3.20 9.09
CA LEU A 175 0.34 4.05 8.19
C LEU A 175 -0.59 5.01 7.47
N LEU A 176 -0.29 6.30 7.51
CA LEU A 176 -0.92 7.30 6.66
C LEU A 176 0.06 7.74 5.57
N ILE A 177 -0.35 7.53 4.31
CA ILE A 177 0.36 7.94 3.10
C ILE A 177 -0.20 9.27 2.65
N LEU A 178 0.68 10.22 2.34
CA LEU A 178 0.31 11.55 1.87
C LEU A 178 0.78 11.76 0.43
N THR A 179 -0.15 12.09 -0.46
CA THR A 179 0.11 12.54 -1.84
C THR A 179 -0.44 13.95 -2.07
N ARG A 180 0.10 14.62 -3.09
CA ARG A 180 -0.47 15.84 -3.69
C ARG A 180 -0.71 15.63 -5.17
#